data_AF-A0A1G0Z3P3-F1
#
_entry.id   AF-A0A1G0Z3P3-F1
#
_cell.length_a   1.000
_cell.length_b   1.000
_cell.length_c   1.000
_cell.angle_alpha   90.00
_cell.angle_beta   90.00
_cell.angle_gamma   90.00
#
_symmetry.space_group_name_H-M   'P 1'
#
loop_
_entity.id
_entity.type
_entity.pdbx_description
1 polymer ?
#
loop_
_entity_poly.entity_id
_entity_poly.type
_entity_poly.pdbx_seq_one_letter_code
_entity_poly.pdbx_strand_id
1 'polypeptide(L)'
;MRRSLLSFLSVLFLLSSLAFLAAQETPSGGMPTTEQAMQNNLRMLNSIRANPQSKSQALQRLKERLDSRGISDADSRLSELGKIFDEAIAMSKADFEKNQQQLLSRIMTQMKSVPSTIAAGQATNKVPWIDVHDHLVGGSKGISGAVEAAVAAMDQYGTSMMIVMPTPNDGSHKAADCEIFVTAIRKYPKRFAFLGGGNTLNIMLHRSAKQTTLSESARRDFEKKAEDILKTGASGFGEMAVRHLSLHGSGHPYEEVAADHPLLLLLADIAARNDVPIDIHFDMASEDIKLPSWLDSASNPPTLKANLPAFERLLEHNPKAKMIWAHAGSDNIGHWTVELSRKMLEKHPNLYMSLRLGPGHAPQNFPLTRDGQLRPDWLQLLQDFPTRFVIGDDQFLCPADARDGIGASLSGKAPLCRNLTNVFLNALPSELARKIASENAMTLYKLKSQGTEQDFKTKDR
;
A
#
# COMPACT_ATOMS: atom_id res chain seq x y z
N MET A 1 11.59 -46.31 -1.34
CA MET A 1 10.55 -45.26 -1.21
C MET A 1 10.68 -44.35 0.02
N ARG A 2 11.21 -44.76 1.19
CA ARG A 2 11.38 -43.85 2.36
C ARG A 2 12.61 -42.93 2.33
N ARG A 3 13.65 -43.24 1.53
CA ARG A 3 14.86 -42.40 1.43
C ARG A 3 14.67 -41.12 0.61
N SER A 4 13.82 -41.11 -0.43
CA SER A 4 13.66 -39.93 -1.31
C SER A 4 12.88 -38.77 -0.68
N LEU A 5 11.90 -39.06 0.20
CA LEU A 5 11.08 -38.02 0.82
C LEU A 5 11.81 -37.28 1.95
N LEU A 6 12.68 -37.97 2.71
CA LEU A 6 13.52 -37.31 3.73
C LEU A 6 14.58 -36.42 3.09
N SER A 7 15.21 -36.87 2.00
CA SER A 7 16.12 -36.03 1.21
C SER A 7 15.39 -34.76 0.74
N PHE A 8 14.19 -34.90 0.15
CA PHE A 8 13.35 -33.80 -0.36
C PHE A 8 12.80 -32.83 0.72
N LEU A 9 12.74 -33.26 1.98
CA LEU A 9 12.37 -32.39 3.11
C LEU A 9 13.59 -31.65 3.67
N SER A 10 14.74 -32.32 3.77
CA SER A 10 16.02 -31.68 4.09
C SER A 10 16.40 -30.62 3.05
N VAL A 11 16.06 -30.88 1.78
CA VAL A 11 16.19 -29.98 0.62
C VAL A 11 15.53 -28.63 0.82
N LEU A 12 14.25 -28.61 1.19
CA LEU A 12 13.54 -27.35 1.36
C LEU A 12 13.88 -26.68 2.68
N PHE A 13 14.32 -27.44 3.68
CA PHE A 13 14.87 -26.88 4.91
C PHE A 13 16.22 -26.19 4.63
N LEU A 14 17.10 -26.78 3.80
CA LEU A 14 18.34 -26.15 3.35
C LEU A 14 18.08 -24.95 2.42
N LEU A 15 17.09 -25.04 1.51
CA LEU A 15 16.70 -23.93 0.63
C LEU A 15 16.01 -22.80 1.37
N SER A 16 15.23 -23.09 2.41
CA SER A 16 14.68 -22.07 3.30
C SER A 16 15.77 -21.50 4.19
N SER A 17 16.73 -22.30 4.67
CA SER A 17 17.91 -21.82 5.42
C SER A 17 18.81 -20.92 4.56
N LEU A 18 19.03 -21.29 3.29
CA LEU A 18 19.77 -20.50 2.30
C LEU A 18 19.01 -19.26 1.85
N ALA A 19 17.69 -19.34 1.69
CA ALA A 19 16.85 -18.17 1.41
C ALA A 19 16.75 -17.24 2.63
N PHE A 20 16.85 -17.79 3.85
CA PHE A 20 16.87 -17.04 5.10
C PHE A 20 18.24 -16.38 5.34
N LEU A 21 19.34 -17.08 5.06
CA LEU A 21 20.71 -16.53 5.10
C LEU A 21 21.01 -15.57 3.94
N ALA A 22 20.49 -15.84 2.73
CA ALA A 22 20.54 -14.92 1.60
C ALA A 22 19.43 -13.86 1.63
N ALA A 23 18.65 -13.78 2.71
CA ALA A 23 17.73 -12.66 2.97
C ALA A 23 18.11 -11.91 4.26
N GLN A 24 18.89 -12.51 5.16
CA GLN A 24 19.68 -11.78 6.12
C GLN A 24 20.74 -10.99 5.33
N GLU A 25 20.68 -9.67 5.50
CA GLU A 25 21.62 -8.71 4.90
C GLU A 25 21.56 -8.53 3.37
N THR A 26 20.40 -8.07 2.85
CA THR A 26 20.41 -7.17 1.67
C THR A 26 19.68 -5.87 1.96
N PRO A 27 20.19 -4.70 1.51
CA PRO A 27 19.61 -3.39 1.81
C PRO A 27 18.34 -3.01 1.00
N SER A 28 17.85 -3.85 0.09
CA SER A 28 16.67 -3.52 -0.73
C SER A 28 15.91 -4.76 -1.15
N GLY A 29 14.62 -4.81 -0.81
CA GLY A 29 13.71 -5.92 -1.08
C GLY A 29 13.26 -6.65 0.18
N GLY A 30 11.98 -6.51 0.54
CA GLY A 30 11.37 -7.21 1.67
C GLY A 30 11.60 -8.72 1.60
N MET A 31 11.78 -9.36 2.76
CA MET A 31 11.84 -10.82 2.80
C MET A 31 10.55 -11.39 2.21
N PRO A 32 10.62 -12.36 1.29
CA PRO A 32 9.46 -13.15 0.97
C PRO A 32 8.95 -13.81 2.25
N THR A 33 7.63 -13.80 2.49
CA THR A 33 7.04 -14.62 3.56
C THR A 33 7.50 -16.08 3.41
N THR A 34 7.49 -16.89 4.46
CA THR A 34 7.85 -18.33 4.34
C THR A 34 7.09 -19.01 3.19
N GLU A 35 5.84 -18.59 2.96
CA GLU A 35 5.01 -19.00 1.83
C GLU A 35 5.51 -18.48 0.48
N GLN A 36 5.84 -17.20 0.37
CA GLN A 36 6.36 -16.60 -0.88
C GLN A 36 7.75 -17.13 -1.24
N ALA A 37 8.61 -17.38 -0.24
CA ALA A 37 9.92 -17.98 -0.42
C ALA A 37 9.78 -19.42 -0.93
N MET A 38 8.82 -20.15 -0.37
CA MET A 38 8.45 -21.49 -0.83
C MET A 38 7.91 -21.48 -2.26
N GLN A 39 7.01 -20.57 -2.61
CA GLN A 39 6.48 -20.46 -3.98
C GLN A 39 7.58 -20.13 -4.99
N ASN A 40 8.51 -19.24 -4.65
CA ASN A 40 9.65 -18.91 -5.49
C ASN A 40 10.60 -20.12 -5.67
N ASN A 41 10.86 -20.88 -4.60
CA ASN A 41 11.67 -22.09 -4.64
C ASN A 41 11.00 -23.19 -5.49
N LEU A 42 9.67 -23.35 -5.38
CA LEU A 42 8.91 -24.29 -6.20
C LEU A 42 8.93 -23.90 -7.69
N ARG A 43 8.82 -22.61 -8.02
CA ARG A 43 8.97 -22.13 -9.40
C ARG A 43 10.36 -22.40 -9.97
N MET A 44 11.40 -22.17 -9.18
CA MET A 44 12.78 -22.47 -9.58
C MET A 44 12.98 -23.96 -9.86
N LEU A 45 12.49 -24.84 -8.98
CA LEU A 45 12.53 -26.30 -9.17
C LEU A 45 11.77 -26.73 -10.42
N ASN A 46 10.57 -26.17 -10.65
CA ASN A 46 9.77 -26.45 -11.85
C ASN A 46 10.47 -25.99 -13.12
N SER A 47 11.10 -24.82 -13.10
CA SER A 47 11.85 -24.28 -14.24
C SER A 47 13.08 -25.13 -14.57
N ILE A 48 13.85 -25.55 -13.57
CA ILE A 48 15.03 -26.41 -13.77
C ILE A 48 14.63 -27.80 -14.26
N ARG A 49 13.53 -28.37 -13.75
CA ARG A 49 13.01 -29.64 -14.24
C ARG A 49 12.53 -29.55 -15.69
N ALA A 50 11.88 -28.44 -16.07
CA ALA A 50 11.42 -28.20 -17.43
C ALA A 50 12.59 -27.93 -18.40
N ASN A 51 13.70 -27.38 -17.91
CA ASN A 51 14.92 -27.15 -18.68
C ASN A 51 16.17 -27.50 -17.85
N PRO A 52 16.58 -28.79 -17.84
CA PRO A 52 17.74 -29.26 -17.06
C PRO A 52 19.05 -28.52 -17.35
N GLN A 53 19.20 -27.97 -18.57
CA GLN A 53 20.39 -27.20 -18.96
C GLN A 53 20.51 -25.87 -18.21
N SER A 54 19.41 -25.35 -17.63
CA SER A 54 19.42 -24.12 -16.83
C SER A 54 19.99 -24.30 -15.41
N LYS A 55 20.22 -25.55 -14.97
CA LYS A 55 20.71 -25.89 -13.63
C LYS A 55 22.02 -25.19 -13.28
N SER A 56 23.02 -25.25 -14.17
CA SER A 56 24.35 -24.66 -13.94
C SER A 56 24.26 -23.15 -13.79
N GLN A 57 23.45 -22.50 -14.63
CA GLN A 57 23.24 -21.05 -14.58
C GLN A 57 22.50 -20.61 -13.30
N ALA A 58 21.54 -21.41 -12.83
CA ALA A 58 20.84 -21.14 -11.57
C ALA A 58 21.79 -21.23 -10.36
N LEU A 59 22.62 -22.29 -10.29
CA LEU A 59 23.62 -22.45 -9.23
C LEU A 59 24.68 -21.35 -9.27
N GLN A 60 25.12 -20.94 -10.46
CA GLN A 60 26.07 -19.84 -10.63
C GLN A 60 25.53 -18.51 -10.10
N ARG A 61 24.29 -18.15 -10.44
CA ARG A 61 23.64 -16.93 -9.91
C ARG A 61 23.46 -16.96 -8.40
N LEU A 62 23.18 -18.13 -7.83
CA LEU A 62 23.10 -18.32 -6.38
C LEU A 62 24.48 -18.18 -5.73
N LYS A 63 25.53 -18.73 -6.35
CA LYS A 63 26.91 -18.57 -5.89
C LYS A 63 27.33 -17.11 -5.85
N GLU A 64 27.12 -16.36 -6.92
CA GLU A 64 27.44 -14.93 -6.99
C GLU A 64 26.74 -14.12 -5.88
N ARG A 65 25.49 -14.49 -5.55
CA ARG A 65 24.73 -13.87 -4.45
C ARG A 65 25.21 -14.26 -3.05
N LEU A 66 25.71 -15.47 -2.86
CA LEU A 66 26.23 -15.93 -1.56
C LEU A 66 27.64 -15.39 -1.33
N ASP A 67 28.49 -15.38 -2.36
CA ASP A 67 29.85 -14.86 -2.32
C ASP A 67 29.84 -13.34 -2.04
N SER A 68 28.94 -12.59 -2.69
CA SER A 68 28.74 -11.16 -2.42
C SER A 68 28.25 -10.83 -1.01
N ARG A 69 27.87 -11.84 -0.21
CA ARG A 69 27.40 -11.69 1.18
C ARG A 69 28.34 -12.32 2.21
N GLY A 70 29.51 -12.81 1.80
CA GLY A 70 30.50 -13.37 2.72
C GLY A 70 30.08 -14.65 3.46
N ILE A 71 29.15 -15.44 2.90
CA ILE A 71 28.69 -16.70 3.52
C ILE A 71 29.80 -17.75 3.40
N SER A 72 30.38 -18.13 4.53
CA SER A 72 31.60 -18.97 4.60
C SER A 72 31.43 -20.44 4.19
N ASP A 73 30.20 -20.92 3.98
CA ASP A 73 29.89 -22.32 3.63
C ASP A 73 29.12 -22.48 2.30
N ALA A 74 29.13 -21.44 1.44
CA ALA A 74 28.37 -21.37 0.21
C ALA A 74 28.59 -22.56 -0.73
N ASP A 75 29.84 -22.99 -0.93
CA ASP A 75 30.18 -24.08 -1.87
C ASP A 75 29.65 -25.45 -1.43
N SER A 76 29.67 -25.73 -0.12
CA SER A 76 29.12 -26.97 0.43
C SER A 76 27.61 -27.04 0.22
N ARG A 77 26.92 -25.92 0.48
CA ARG A 77 25.47 -25.79 0.32
C ARG A 77 25.02 -25.84 -1.14
N LEU A 78 25.79 -25.24 -2.05
CA LEU A 78 25.52 -25.29 -3.49
C LEU A 78 25.76 -26.70 -4.06
N SER A 79 26.74 -27.43 -3.54
CA SER A 79 26.97 -28.84 -3.89
C SER A 79 25.78 -29.72 -3.51
N GLU A 80 25.24 -29.52 -2.30
CA GLU A 80 24.04 -30.22 -1.85
C GLU A 80 22.82 -29.86 -2.71
N LEU A 81 22.61 -28.56 -2.99
CA LEU A 81 21.56 -28.10 -3.89
C LEU A 81 21.68 -28.65 -5.32
N GLY A 82 22.91 -28.86 -5.80
CA GLY A 82 23.17 -29.49 -7.09
C GLY A 82 22.63 -30.92 -7.17
N LYS A 83 22.85 -31.74 -6.13
CA LYS A 83 22.36 -33.13 -6.05
C LYS A 83 20.82 -33.18 -6.04
N ILE A 84 20.23 -32.19 -5.40
CA ILE A 84 18.78 -32.03 -5.27
C ILE A 84 18.12 -31.76 -6.62
N PHE A 85 18.72 -30.88 -7.43
CA PHE A 85 18.23 -30.64 -8.77
C PHE A 85 18.34 -31.90 -9.63
N ASP A 86 19.40 -32.70 -9.48
CA ASP A 86 19.54 -33.98 -10.20
C ASP A 86 18.44 -34.97 -9.80
N GLU A 87 18.14 -35.07 -8.50
CA GLU A 87 17.04 -35.91 -8.01
C GLU A 87 15.68 -35.43 -8.55
N ALA A 88 15.43 -34.11 -8.59
CA ALA A 88 14.20 -33.54 -9.11
C ALA A 88 14.05 -33.74 -10.63
N ILE A 89 15.14 -33.70 -11.39
CA ILE A 89 15.19 -33.96 -12.83
C ILE A 89 14.93 -35.46 -13.11
N ALA A 90 15.53 -36.36 -12.33
CA ALA A 90 15.41 -37.80 -12.52
C ALA A 90 14.06 -38.40 -12.08
N MET A 91 13.28 -37.67 -11.28
CA MET A 91 12.01 -38.15 -10.72
C MET A 91 10.88 -38.15 -11.77
N SER A 92 9.95 -39.13 -11.71
CA SER A 92 8.76 -39.11 -12.58
C SER A 92 7.87 -37.89 -12.30
N LYS A 93 7.10 -37.43 -13.29
CA LYS A 93 6.24 -36.24 -13.14
C LYS A 93 5.20 -36.45 -12.02
N ALA A 94 4.60 -37.64 -11.99
CA ALA A 94 3.61 -38.01 -10.99
C ALA A 94 4.20 -38.07 -9.57
N ASP A 95 5.41 -38.62 -9.41
CA ASP A 95 6.07 -38.67 -8.09
C ASP A 95 6.50 -37.29 -7.61
N PHE A 96 6.95 -36.43 -8.54
CA PHE A 96 7.32 -35.06 -8.23
C PHE A 96 6.11 -34.22 -7.77
N GLU A 97 5.00 -34.27 -8.52
CA GLU A 97 3.75 -33.59 -8.14
C GLU A 97 3.18 -34.13 -6.82
N LYS A 98 3.24 -35.45 -6.60
CA LYS A 98 2.83 -36.08 -5.34
C LYS A 98 3.67 -35.62 -4.15
N ASN A 99 5.00 -35.55 -4.31
CA ASN A 99 5.90 -35.06 -3.27
C ASN A 99 5.68 -33.57 -2.98
N GLN A 100 5.38 -32.78 -4.03
CA GLN A 100 5.04 -31.36 -3.89
C GLN A 100 3.74 -31.16 -3.10
N GLN A 101 2.70 -31.96 -3.37
CA GLN A 101 1.41 -31.92 -2.65
C GLN A 101 1.53 -32.43 -1.19
N GLN A 102 2.30 -33.49 -0.96
CA GLN A 102 2.56 -33.98 0.40
C GLN A 102 3.35 -32.98 1.25
N LEU A 103 4.25 -32.23 0.61
CA LEU A 103 5.00 -31.16 1.26
C LEU A 103 4.11 -29.96 1.60
N LEU A 104 3.32 -29.48 0.64
CA LEU A 104 2.37 -28.37 0.87
C LEU A 104 1.39 -28.72 2.00
N SER A 105 0.86 -29.94 2.02
CA SER A 105 -0.04 -30.37 3.09
C SER A 105 0.66 -30.47 4.46
N ARG A 106 1.91 -30.97 4.53
CA ARG A 106 2.68 -31.01 5.78
C ARG A 106 3.06 -29.63 6.28
N ILE A 107 3.48 -28.71 5.41
CA ILE A 107 3.81 -27.33 5.80
C ILE A 107 2.54 -26.58 6.23
N MET A 108 1.42 -26.74 5.53
CA MET A 108 0.13 -26.21 5.98
C MET A 108 -0.30 -26.79 7.33
N THR A 109 0.03 -28.06 7.61
CA THR A 109 -0.21 -28.70 8.90
C THR A 109 0.76 -28.19 9.98
N GLN A 110 2.01 -27.93 9.61
CA GLN A 110 3.07 -27.45 10.50
C GLN A 110 2.90 -25.96 10.82
N MET A 111 2.43 -25.14 9.89
CA MET A 111 1.97 -23.76 10.11
C MET A 111 0.74 -23.70 11.01
N LYS A 112 -0.13 -24.72 10.97
CA LYS A 112 -1.22 -24.91 11.92
C LYS A 112 -0.76 -25.46 13.28
N SER A 113 0.43 -26.05 13.37
CA SER A 113 0.98 -26.68 14.58
C SER A 113 2.21 -25.96 15.15
N VAL A 114 2.59 -24.79 14.61
CA VAL A 114 3.47 -23.86 15.34
C VAL A 114 2.68 -23.47 16.59
N PRO A 115 3.23 -23.67 17.80
CA PRO A 115 2.56 -23.21 18.99
C PRO A 115 2.25 -21.73 18.82
N SER A 116 0.98 -21.39 19.00
CA SER A 116 0.44 -20.06 19.18
C SER A 116 0.98 -19.43 20.49
N THR A 117 2.29 -19.43 20.70
CA THR A 117 2.96 -18.76 21.82
C THR A 117 3.22 -17.27 21.57
N ILE A 118 2.61 -16.70 20.53
CA ILE A 118 2.28 -15.25 20.47
C ILE A 118 0.74 -15.05 20.36
N ALA A 119 -0.06 -16.11 20.32
CA ALA A 119 -1.50 -16.02 20.02
C ALA A 119 -2.44 -16.68 21.05
N ALA A 120 -1.95 -16.99 22.26
CA ALA A 120 -2.78 -17.46 23.36
C ALA A 120 -2.32 -16.81 24.67
N GLY A 121 -2.52 -15.49 24.76
CA GLY A 121 -2.12 -14.71 25.93
C GLY A 121 -2.58 -13.26 25.90
N GLN A 122 -3.70 -12.98 25.24
CA GLN A 122 -4.56 -11.80 25.40
C GLN A 122 -5.70 -11.98 24.41
N ALA A 123 -6.94 -11.78 24.82
CA ALA A 123 -7.93 -11.34 23.86
C ALA A 123 -7.32 -10.07 23.23
N THR A 124 -6.87 -10.14 21.97
CA THR A 124 -6.36 -8.95 21.30
C THR A 124 -7.57 -8.04 21.13
N ASN A 125 -7.68 -7.03 21.99
CA ASN A 125 -8.59 -5.93 21.79
C ASN A 125 -8.14 -5.26 20.49
N LYS A 126 -8.61 -5.75 19.33
CA LYS A 126 -8.38 -5.10 18.04
C LYS A 126 -8.92 -3.69 18.18
N VAL A 127 -8.04 -2.68 18.16
CA VAL A 127 -8.43 -1.27 18.18
C VAL A 127 -9.21 -1.02 16.89
N PRO A 128 -10.52 -0.73 16.93
CA PRO A 128 -11.26 -0.44 15.72
C PRO A 128 -10.66 0.80 15.06
N TRP A 129 -10.43 0.72 13.76
CA TRP A 129 -9.74 1.78 13.02
C TRP A 129 -10.48 2.16 11.74
N ILE A 130 -10.19 3.34 11.20
CA ILE A 130 -10.75 3.88 9.96
C ILE A 130 -9.62 3.92 8.94
N ASP A 131 -9.82 3.27 7.80
CA ASP A 131 -8.92 3.38 6.65
C ASP A 131 -9.38 4.54 5.78
N VAL A 132 -8.57 5.57 5.59
CA VAL A 132 -8.97 6.75 4.81
C VAL A 132 -8.59 6.67 3.34
N HIS A 133 -7.93 5.59 2.91
CA HIS A 133 -7.34 5.47 1.57
C HIS A 133 -7.52 4.07 0.99
N ASP A 134 -8.63 3.85 0.28
CA ASP A 134 -8.91 2.58 -0.38
C ASP A 134 -9.55 2.77 -1.77
N HIS A 135 -9.34 1.77 -2.64
CA HIS A 135 -9.85 1.74 -4.00
C HIS A 135 -10.70 0.49 -4.25
N LEU A 136 -11.85 0.67 -4.91
CA LEU A 136 -12.77 -0.43 -5.23
C LEU A 136 -12.59 -0.89 -6.68
N VAL A 137 -12.35 -2.19 -6.87
CA VAL A 137 -12.18 -2.81 -8.20
C VAL A 137 -13.26 -3.85 -8.43
N GLY A 138 -14.15 -3.58 -9.39
CA GLY A 138 -15.25 -4.47 -9.73
C GLY A 138 -14.79 -5.79 -10.37
N GLY A 139 -15.47 -6.89 -10.01
CA GLY A 139 -15.35 -8.20 -10.68
C GLY A 139 -16.56 -8.49 -11.56
N SER A 140 -16.97 -9.76 -11.66
CA SER A 140 -18.14 -10.14 -12.48
C SER A 140 -19.45 -9.49 -12.02
N LYS A 141 -19.58 -9.22 -10.71
CA LYS A 141 -20.70 -8.48 -10.09
C LYS A 141 -20.53 -6.96 -10.14
N GLY A 142 -19.55 -6.46 -10.88
CA GLY A 142 -19.17 -5.05 -10.90
C GLY A 142 -18.78 -4.54 -9.51
N ILE A 143 -19.00 -3.24 -9.28
CA ILE A 143 -18.62 -2.56 -8.04
C ILE A 143 -19.35 -3.09 -6.80
N SER A 144 -20.58 -3.63 -6.93
CA SER A 144 -21.28 -4.18 -5.76
C SER A 144 -20.50 -5.36 -5.15
N GLY A 145 -19.88 -6.21 -5.97
CA GLY A 145 -19.02 -7.28 -5.47
C GLY A 145 -17.75 -6.78 -4.77
N ALA A 146 -17.19 -5.66 -5.24
CA ALA A 146 -16.05 -5.02 -4.58
C ALA A 146 -16.43 -4.46 -3.20
N VAL A 147 -17.61 -3.85 -3.08
CA VAL A 147 -18.14 -3.35 -1.80
C VAL A 147 -18.40 -4.51 -0.83
N GLU A 148 -18.98 -5.62 -1.29
CA GLU A 148 -19.16 -6.83 -0.47
C GLU A 148 -17.81 -7.39 0.03
N ALA A 149 -16.80 -7.45 -0.85
CA ALA A 149 -15.45 -7.88 -0.48
C ALA A 149 -14.79 -6.92 0.52
N ALA A 150 -14.98 -5.61 0.35
CA ALA A 150 -14.49 -4.60 1.26
C ALA A 150 -15.12 -4.74 2.66
N VAL A 151 -16.46 -4.95 2.76
CA VAL A 151 -17.13 -5.20 4.04
C VAL A 151 -16.58 -6.46 4.71
N ALA A 152 -16.39 -7.54 3.96
CA ALA A 152 -15.80 -8.77 4.51
C ALA A 152 -14.37 -8.54 5.02
N ALA A 153 -13.55 -7.78 4.28
CA ALA A 153 -12.21 -7.42 4.71
C ALA A 153 -12.25 -6.56 5.99
N MET A 154 -13.13 -5.57 6.05
CA MET A 154 -13.30 -4.74 7.24
C MET A 154 -13.62 -5.59 8.49
N ASP A 155 -14.56 -6.53 8.37
CA ASP A 155 -14.96 -7.43 9.47
C ASP A 155 -13.79 -8.33 9.90
N GLN A 156 -13.00 -8.82 8.95
CA GLN A 156 -11.83 -9.66 9.22
C GLN A 156 -10.72 -8.90 9.99
N TYR A 157 -10.43 -7.67 9.58
CA TYR A 157 -9.27 -6.91 10.08
C TYR A 157 -9.60 -5.88 11.17
N GLY A 158 -10.87 -5.74 11.54
CA GLY A 158 -11.31 -4.78 12.55
C GLY A 158 -11.41 -3.34 12.04
N THR A 159 -11.50 -3.14 10.73
CA THR A 159 -11.73 -1.83 10.12
C THR A 159 -13.19 -1.45 10.34
N SER A 160 -13.42 -0.35 11.04
CA SER A 160 -14.76 0.16 11.36
C SER A 160 -15.40 0.88 10.16
N MET A 161 -14.59 1.61 9.39
CA MET A 161 -15.01 2.36 8.21
C MET A 161 -13.86 2.47 7.20
N MET A 162 -14.19 2.50 5.91
CA MET A 162 -13.26 2.84 4.83
C MET A 162 -13.72 4.11 4.12
N ILE A 163 -12.79 5.00 3.78
CA ILE A 163 -13.04 6.09 2.85
C ILE A 163 -12.51 5.65 1.49
N VAL A 164 -13.43 5.41 0.56
CA VAL A 164 -13.08 4.93 -0.78
C VAL A 164 -12.98 6.09 -1.76
N MET A 165 -12.05 5.99 -2.72
CA MET A 165 -11.91 7.00 -3.76
C MET A 165 -11.43 6.37 -5.07
N PRO A 166 -11.66 7.03 -6.22
CA PRO A 166 -11.03 6.60 -7.46
C PRO A 166 -9.51 6.82 -7.39
N THR A 167 -8.76 5.96 -8.09
CA THR A 167 -7.32 6.15 -8.27
C THR A 167 -7.02 7.44 -9.02
N PRO A 168 -5.78 7.96 -8.92
CA PRO A 168 -5.31 9.03 -9.79
C PRO A 168 -5.41 8.64 -11.27
N ASN A 169 -5.68 9.63 -12.11
CA ASN A 169 -5.83 9.45 -13.54
C ASN A 169 -5.51 10.76 -14.28
N ASP A 170 -4.43 10.73 -15.04
CA ASP A 170 -3.98 11.80 -15.94
C ASP A 170 -4.85 11.98 -17.22
N GLY A 171 -5.80 11.08 -17.45
CA GLY A 171 -6.65 11.02 -18.64
C GLY A 171 -6.18 10.03 -19.71
N SER A 172 -5.15 9.23 -19.42
CA SER A 172 -4.67 8.12 -20.25
C SER A 172 -5.71 7.02 -20.49
N HIS A 173 -6.68 6.89 -19.59
CA HIS A 173 -7.77 5.93 -19.71
C HIS A 173 -9.11 6.54 -19.25
N LYS A 174 -10.22 6.04 -19.81
CA LYS A 174 -11.56 6.46 -19.42
C LYS A 174 -12.00 5.68 -18.19
N ALA A 175 -12.31 6.40 -17.12
CA ALA A 175 -12.91 5.84 -15.91
C ALA A 175 -13.96 6.80 -15.36
N ALA A 176 -14.97 6.24 -14.68
CA ALA A 176 -15.92 7.03 -13.91
C ALA A 176 -15.30 7.45 -12.57
N ASP A 177 -15.76 8.57 -12.03
CA ASP A 177 -15.33 9.08 -10.72
C ASP A 177 -16.17 8.41 -9.61
N CYS A 178 -16.41 9.11 -8.51
CA CYS A 178 -17.09 8.57 -7.34
C CYS A 178 -18.49 7.99 -7.63
N GLU A 179 -19.19 8.45 -8.68
CA GLU A 179 -20.53 7.97 -9.04
C GLU A 179 -20.57 6.46 -9.29
N ILE A 180 -19.43 5.85 -9.65
CA ILE A 180 -19.32 4.41 -9.91
C ILE A 180 -19.64 3.56 -8.66
N PHE A 181 -19.34 4.07 -7.46
CA PHE A 181 -19.50 3.32 -6.21
C PHE A 181 -20.50 3.93 -5.22
N VAL A 182 -20.87 5.21 -5.36
CA VAL A 182 -21.76 5.91 -4.42
C VAL A 182 -23.05 5.15 -4.13
N THR A 183 -23.73 4.64 -5.16
CA THR A 183 -24.97 3.87 -4.99
C THR A 183 -24.75 2.55 -4.24
N ALA A 184 -23.62 1.89 -4.47
CA ALA A 184 -23.31 0.60 -3.82
C ALA A 184 -22.94 0.79 -2.34
N ILE A 185 -22.09 1.78 -2.02
CA ILE A 185 -21.64 2.03 -0.63
C ILE A 185 -22.76 2.60 0.25
N ARG A 186 -23.76 3.29 -0.31
CA ARG A 186 -24.93 3.80 0.43
C ARG A 186 -25.77 2.70 1.08
N LYS A 187 -25.61 1.43 0.68
CA LYS A 187 -26.20 0.27 1.36
C LYS A 187 -25.55 0.01 2.72
N TYR A 188 -24.37 0.57 2.98
CA TYR A 188 -23.57 0.41 4.19
C TYR A 188 -23.15 1.78 4.76
N PRO A 189 -24.10 2.66 5.11
CA PRO A 189 -23.83 4.08 5.42
C PRO A 189 -23.01 4.30 6.69
N LYS A 190 -22.81 3.27 7.52
CA LYS A 190 -21.96 3.30 8.72
C LYS A 190 -20.55 2.72 8.47
N ARG A 191 -20.29 2.18 7.28
CA ARG A 191 -19.04 1.48 6.93
C ARG A 191 -18.23 2.22 5.86
N PHE A 192 -18.86 3.12 5.11
CA PHE A 192 -18.17 3.87 4.06
C PHE A 192 -18.43 5.36 4.13
N ALA A 193 -17.38 6.12 3.88
CA ALA A 193 -17.43 7.46 3.29
C ALA A 193 -16.68 7.41 1.95
N PHE A 194 -16.60 8.54 1.24
CA PHE A 194 -15.88 8.55 -0.03
C PHE A 194 -15.36 9.93 -0.41
N LEU A 195 -14.32 9.95 -1.24
CA LEU A 195 -13.82 11.15 -1.93
C LEU A 195 -14.08 11.02 -3.44
N GLY A 196 -13.97 12.13 -4.15
CA GLY A 196 -14.01 12.17 -5.61
C GLY A 196 -12.97 13.11 -6.18
N GLY A 197 -12.81 13.11 -7.50
CA GLY A 197 -11.86 13.96 -8.22
C GLY A 197 -10.74 13.18 -8.89
N GLY A 198 -10.44 11.97 -8.40
CA GLY A 198 -9.41 11.09 -8.97
C GLY A 198 -9.52 10.88 -10.49
N ASN A 199 -10.76 10.73 -10.99
CA ASN A 199 -11.06 10.49 -12.40
C ASN A 199 -11.70 11.69 -13.14
N THR A 200 -11.77 12.87 -12.53
CA THR A 200 -12.23 14.09 -13.21
C THR A 200 -11.32 15.29 -12.99
N LEU A 201 -11.14 15.73 -11.74
CA LEU A 201 -10.31 16.87 -11.39
C LEU A 201 -8.85 16.63 -11.77
N ASN A 202 -8.30 15.43 -11.54
CA ASN A 202 -6.96 15.08 -12.02
C ASN A 202 -6.85 15.20 -13.53
N ILE A 203 -7.83 14.69 -14.29
CA ILE A 203 -7.80 14.79 -15.76
C ILE A 203 -7.75 16.26 -16.20
N MET A 204 -8.54 17.14 -15.57
CA MET A 204 -8.52 18.57 -15.86
C MET A 204 -7.17 19.21 -15.48
N LEU A 205 -6.62 18.81 -14.33
CA LEU A 205 -5.33 19.25 -13.80
C LEU A 205 -4.18 18.84 -14.73
N HIS A 206 -4.03 17.56 -15.06
CA HIS A 206 -2.95 17.04 -15.90
C HIS A 206 -3.05 17.53 -17.36
N ARG A 207 -4.25 17.70 -17.90
CA ARG A 207 -4.42 18.33 -19.24
C ARG A 207 -3.94 19.78 -19.29
N SER A 208 -3.95 20.46 -18.16
CA SER A 208 -3.47 21.84 -18.04
C SER A 208 -2.08 21.95 -17.39
N ALA A 209 -1.38 20.84 -17.11
CA ALA A 209 -0.15 20.82 -16.30
C ALA A 209 0.96 21.78 -16.74
N LYS A 210 1.04 22.10 -18.05
CA LYS A 210 2.03 23.03 -18.62
C LYS A 210 1.58 24.50 -18.62
N GLN A 211 0.35 24.79 -18.18
CA GLN A 211 -0.23 26.11 -18.21
C GLN A 211 0.04 26.85 -16.89
N THR A 212 0.67 28.01 -16.98
CA THR A 212 0.90 28.90 -15.83
C THR A 212 -0.23 29.91 -15.63
N THR A 213 -1.06 30.10 -16.65
CA THR A 213 -2.27 30.94 -16.63
C THR A 213 -3.44 30.16 -17.19
N LEU A 214 -4.58 30.19 -16.50
CA LEU A 214 -5.81 29.53 -16.92
C LEU A 214 -6.82 30.54 -17.43
N SER A 215 -7.59 30.18 -18.45
CA SER A 215 -8.74 30.97 -18.86
C SER A 215 -9.81 30.97 -17.77
N GLU A 216 -10.64 32.03 -17.74
CA GLU A 216 -11.80 32.11 -16.85
C GLU A 216 -12.78 30.95 -17.06
N SER A 217 -12.90 30.43 -18.29
CA SER A 217 -13.71 29.24 -18.57
C SER A 217 -13.14 28.00 -17.90
N ALA A 218 -11.83 27.74 -18.02
CA ALA A 218 -11.20 26.58 -17.41
C ALA A 218 -11.31 26.61 -15.87
N ARG A 219 -11.12 27.79 -15.26
CA ARG A 219 -11.32 28.00 -13.82
C ARG A 219 -12.76 27.68 -13.40
N ARG A 220 -13.75 28.25 -14.08
CA ARG A 220 -15.18 28.05 -13.80
C ARG A 220 -15.59 26.59 -13.99
N ASP A 221 -15.13 25.93 -15.04
CA ASP A 221 -15.47 24.53 -15.32
C ASP A 221 -14.89 23.60 -14.24
N PHE A 222 -13.67 23.88 -13.79
CA PHE A 222 -13.03 23.12 -12.71
C PHE A 222 -13.74 23.32 -11.38
N GLU A 223 -14.02 24.57 -10.99
CA GLU A 223 -14.78 24.87 -9.78
C GLU A 223 -16.16 24.21 -9.82
N LYS A 224 -16.87 24.31 -10.95
CA LYS A 224 -18.16 23.64 -11.12
C LYS A 224 -18.03 22.13 -10.92
N LYS A 225 -16.99 21.49 -11.47
CA LYS A 225 -16.78 20.05 -11.29
C LYS A 225 -16.51 19.69 -9.83
N ALA A 226 -15.68 20.45 -9.13
CA ALA A 226 -15.42 20.24 -7.70
C ALA A 226 -16.69 20.38 -6.86
N GLU A 227 -17.49 21.42 -7.11
CA GLU A 227 -18.78 21.62 -6.42
C GLU A 227 -19.80 20.52 -6.75
N ASP A 228 -19.81 20.02 -8.00
CA ASP A 228 -20.67 18.89 -8.38
C ASP A 228 -20.25 17.59 -7.67
N ILE A 229 -18.96 17.34 -7.44
CA ILE A 229 -18.47 16.22 -6.64
C ILE A 229 -18.98 16.34 -5.20
N LEU A 230 -18.86 17.51 -4.57
CA LEU A 230 -19.35 17.70 -3.19
C LEU A 230 -20.86 17.49 -3.07
N LYS A 231 -21.65 17.90 -4.08
CA LYS A 231 -23.11 17.65 -4.11
C LYS A 231 -23.49 16.17 -4.13
N THR A 232 -22.58 15.27 -4.51
CA THR A 232 -22.82 13.82 -4.41
C THR A 232 -22.83 13.31 -2.97
N GLY A 233 -22.32 14.12 -2.03
CA GLY A 233 -22.09 13.76 -0.63
C GLY A 233 -20.65 13.32 -0.33
N ALA A 234 -19.70 13.60 -1.23
CA ALA A 234 -18.29 13.30 -1.02
C ALA A 234 -17.77 14.03 0.23
N SER A 235 -16.93 13.35 1.00
CA SER A 235 -16.31 13.87 2.23
C SER A 235 -15.07 14.71 1.97
N GLY A 236 -14.72 14.96 0.71
CA GLY A 236 -13.56 15.71 0.28
C GLY A 236 -13.12 15.30 -1.13
N PHE A 237 -11.88 15.65 -1.46
CA PHE A 237 -11.31 15.40 -2.78
C PHE A 237 -10.15 14.40 -2.70
N GLY A 238 -10.07 13.48 -3.66
CA GLY A 238 -9.01 12.48 -3.70
C GLY A 238 -9.24 11.40 -4.76
N GLU A 239 -8.23 10.62 -5.10
CA GLU A 239 -6.82 10.88 -4.78
C GLU A 239 -6.24 11.89 -5.78
N MET A 240 -5.72 13.03 -5.33
CA MET A 240 -5.20 14.07 -6.23
C MET A 240 -3.68 13.92 -6.40
N ALA A 241 -3.20 13.65 -7.62
CA ALA A 241 -1.78 13.39 -7.85
C ALA A 241 -1.02 14.64 -8.31
N VAL A 242 0.04 14.99 -7.57
CA VAL A 242 1.02 16.01 -7.98
C VAL A 242 2.32 15.38 -8.49
N ARG A 243 2.69 14.20 -7.98
CA ARG A 243 3.62 13.27 -8.64
C ARG A 243 3.29 11.85 -8.24
N HIS A 244 2.99 11.00 -9.21
CA HIS A 244 2.76 9.56 -9.04
C HIS A 244 3.80 8.78 -9.85
N LEU A 245 4.70 8.07 -9.16
CA LEU A 245 5.76 7.28 -9.77
C LEU A 245 5.21 6.02 -10.43
N SER A 246 5.85 5.61 -11.53
CA SER A 246 5.58 4.33 -12.15
C SER A 246 6.33 3.20 -11.42
N LEU A 247 5.69 2.56 -10.42
CA LEU A 247 6.30 1.53 -9.55
C LEU A 247 6.25 0.10 -10.13
N HIS A 248 5.43 -0.11 -11.15
CA HIS A 248 5.24 -1.40 -11.79
C HIS A 248 5.55 -1.25 -13.29
N GLY A 249 5.88 -2.34 -13.97
CA GLY A 249 6.33 -2.35 -15.37
C GLY A 249 5.30 -1.78 -16.36
N SER A 250 5.28 -2.27 -17.60
CA SER A 250 4.44 -1.71 -18.67
C SER A 250 2.95 -1.61 -18.25
N GLY A 251 2.43 -0.39 -18.10
CA GLY A 251 1.02 -0.12 -17.83
C GLY A 251 0.69 0.70 -16.58
N HIS A 252 1.64 0.97 -15.67
CA HIS A 252 1.44 1.88 -14.54
C HIS A 252 1.87 3.31 -14.94
N PRO A 253 1.00 4.33 -14.87
CA PRO A 253 1.34 5.66 -15.37
C PRO A 253 2.36 6.37 -14.46
N TYR A 254 3.17 7.23 -15.08
CA TYR A 254 3.86 8.31 -14.38
C TYR A 254 3.03 9.58 -14.58
N GLU A 255 2.60 10.19 -13.49
CA GLU A 255 1.77 11.41 -13.53
C GLU A 255 2.51 12.52 -12.80
N GLU A 256 2.55 13.73 -13.39
CA GLU A 256 3.19 14.87 -12.74
C GLU A 256 2.52 16.18 -13.13
N VAL A 257 2.35 17.04 -12.13
CA VAL A 257 1.92 18.42 -12.24
C VAL A 257 2.49 19.19 -11.05
N ALA A 258 2.93 20.43 -11.25
CA ALA A 258 3.45 21.23 -10.15
C ALA A 258 2.37 21.40 -9.05
N ALA A 259 2.73 21.20 -7.79
CA ALA A 259 1.76 21.27 -6.69
C ALA A 259 1.18 22.70 -6.49
N ASP A 260 1.89 23.74 -6.92
CA ASP A 260 1.41 25.11 -6.95
C ASP A 260 0.68 25.48 -8.25
N HIS A 261 0.23 24.48 -9.02
CA HIS A 261 -0.54 24.71 -10.23
C HIS A 261 -1.86 25.46 -9.91
N PRO A 262 -2.29 26.45 -10.73
CA PRO A 262 -3.42 27.30 -10.39
C PRO A 262 -4.76 26.57 -10.14
N LEU A 263 -4.99 25.42 -10.78
CA LEU A 263 -6.18 24.60 -10.48
C LEU A 263 -6.13 23.92 -9.11
N LEU A 264 -4.93 23.54 -8.64
CA LEU A 264 -4.78 22.93 -7.32
C LEU A 264 -4.86 23.98 -6.21
N LEU A 265 -4.35 25.19 -6.45
CA LEU A 265 -4.58 26.35 -5.59
C LEU A 265 -6.07 26.70 -5.48
N LEU A 266 -6.79 26.69 -6.62
CA LEU A 266 -8.25 26.87 -6.63
C LEU A 266 -8.97 25.74 -5.87
N LEU A 267 -8.53 24.48 -6.00
CA LEU A 267 -9.10 23.37 -5.24
C LEU A 267 -8.89 23.54 -3.74
N ALA A 268 -7.72 24.01 -3.31
CA ALA A 268 -7.44 24.34 -1.91
C ALA A 268 -8.42 25.39 -1.38
N ASP A 269 -8.71 26.44 -2.16
CA ASP A 269 -9.71 27.45 -1.80
C ASP A 269 -11.13 26.86 -1.69
N ILE A 270 -11.53 26.02 -2.66
CA ILE A 270 -12.84 25.34 -2.65
C ILE A 270 -12.96 24.42 -1.43
N ALA A 271 -11.93 23.63 -1.13
CA ALA A 271 -11.88 22.71 0.00
C ALA A 271 -11.95 23.47 1.33
N ALA A 272 -11.23 24.58 1.47
CA ALA A 272 -11.28 25.45 2.64
C ALA A 272 -12.66 26.07 2.85
N ARG A 273 -13.32 26.57 1.79
CA ARG A 273 -14.68 27.15 1.87
C ARG A 273 -15.72 26.13 2.32
N ASN A 274 -15.57 24.88 1.90
CA ASN A 274 -16.48 23.78 2.23
C ASN A 274 -16.06 23.02 3.50
N ASP A 275 -14.90 23.35 4.07
CA ASP A 275 -14.28 22.68 5.22
C ASP A 275 -14.26 21.15 5.04
N VAL A 276 -13.70 20.73 3.92
CA VAL A 276 -13.41 19.33 3.56
C VAL A 276 -11.91 19.19 3.24
N PRO A 277 -11.31 18.02 3.47
CA PRO A 277 -9.91 17.80 3.16
C PRO A 277 -9.66 17.46 1.68
N ILE A 278 -8.38 17.53 1.29
CA ILE A 278 -7.87 17.01 0.01
C ILE A 278 -6.83 15.92 0.32
N ASP A 279 -7.02 14.73 -0.21
CA ASP A 279 -6.04 13.65 -0.22
C ASP A 279 -5.10 13.81 -1.42
N ILE A 280 -3.80 13.94 -1.15
CA ILE A 280 -2.74 14.29 -2.12
C ILE A 280 -1.73 13.13 -2.24
N HIS A 281 -1.65 12.52 -3.42
CA HIS A 281 -0.54 11.64 -3.79
C HIS A 281 0.67 12.47 -4.20
N PHE A 282 1.78 12.31 -3.47
CA PHE A 282 3.00 13.04 -3.74
C PHE A 282 4.27 12.22 -3.47
N ASP A 283 4.82 11.63 -4.52
CA ASP A 283 6.16 11.04 -4.50
C ASP A 283 7.22 12.16 -4.54
N MET A 284 7.69 12.54 -3.37
CA MET A 284 8.53 13.73 -3.20
C MET A 284 10.02 13.42 -3.39
N ALA A 285 10.69 14.21 -4.23
CA ALA A 285 12.14 14.30 -4.30
C ALA A 285 12.58 15.67 -3.78
N SER A 286 13.45 15.68 -2.77
CA SER A 286 13.94 16.92 -2.15
C SER A 286 14.96 17.65 -3.02
N GLU A 287 15.58 16.94 -3.96
CA GLU A 287 16.57 17.43 -4.91
C GLU A 287 16.43 16.68 -6.25
N ASP A 288 17.11 17.16 -7.28
CA ASP A 288 17.19 16.47 -8.56
C ASP A 288 17.98 15.16 -8.40
N ILE A 289 17.34 14.03 -8.66
CA ILE A 289 17.98 12.71 -8.60
C ILE A 289 17.86 11.96 -9.91
N LYS A 290 18.89 11.20 -10.25
CA LYS A 290 18.77 10.19 -11.31
C LYS A 290 17.74 9.16 -10.89
N LEU A 291 16.93 8.69 -11.83
CA LEU A 291 15.95 7.64 -11.58
C LEU A 291 16.65 6.41 -10.94
N PRO A 292 16.23 6.00 -9.73
CA PRO A 292 16.78 4.81 -9.08
C PRO A 292 16.60 3.56 -9.93
N SER A 293 17.56 2.63 -9.88
CA SER A 293 17.57 1.44 -10.75
C SER A 293 16.41 0.47 -10.51
N TRP A 294 15.76 0.54 -9.34
CA TRP A 294 14.58 -0.27 -9.03
C TRP A 294 13.27 0.33 -9.56
N LEU A 295 13.28 1.57 -10.07
CA LEU A 295 12.16 2.20 -10.76
C LEU A 295 12.35 2.06 -12.27
N ASP A 296 12.34 0.82 -12.77
CA ASP A 296 12.74 0.48 -14.14
C ASP A 296 11.65 0.68 -15.20
N SER A 297 10.48 1.21 -14.81
CA SER A 297 9.41 1.52 -15.75
C SER A 297 9.80 2.61 -16.74
N ALA A 298 9.58 2.35 -18.03
CA ALA A 298 9.84 3.29 -19.12
C ALA A 298 8.96 4.55 -19.06
N SER A 299 7.90 4.56 -18.26
CA SER A 299 7.06 5.74 -18.03
C SER A 299 7.73 6.79 -17.13
N ASN A 300 8.67 6.38 -16.28
CA ASN A 300 9.37 7.33 -15.41
C ASN A 300 10.39 8.16 -16.22
N PRO A 301 10.57 9.45 -15.91
CA PRO A 301 11.63 10.24 -16.52
C PRO A 301 13.00 9.77 -16.01
N PRO A 302 14.09 9.93 -16.80
CA PRO A 302 15.44 9.50 -16.40
C PRO A 302 16.00 10.27 -15.20
N THR A 303 15.40 11.42 -14.89
CA THR A 303 15.72 12.26 -13.73
C THR A 303 14.41 12.70 -13.09
N LEU A 304 14.29 12.46 -11.78
CA LEU A 304 13.22 13.01 -10.96
C LEU A 304 13.65 14.39 -10.49
N LYS A 305 12.89 15.42 -10.83
CA LYS A 305 13.19 16.80 -10.42
C LYS A 305 12.82 17.04 -8.96
N ALA A 306 13.50 17.98 -8.31
CA ALA A 306 13.08 18.48 -7.01
C ALA A 306 11.66 19.06 -7.11
N ASN A 307 10.75 18.64 -6.22
CA ASN A 307 9.34 19.06 -6.27
C ASN A 307 8.79 19.58 -4.94
N LEU A 308 9.53 19.46 -3.84
CA LEU A 308 9.09 19.91 -2.51
C LEU A 308 8.71 21.41 -2.44
N PRO A 309 9.46 22.36 -3.04
CA PRO A 309 9.13 23.78 -2.91
C PRO A 309 7.75 24.17 -3.47
N ALA A 310 7.28 23.48 -4.52
CA ALA A 310 5.95 23.71 -5.08
C ALA A 310 4.85 23.24 -4.11
N PHE A 311 5.11 22.13 -3.41
CA PHE A 311 4.19 21.61 -2.40
C PHE A 311 4.12 22.51 -1.17
N GLU A 312 5.23 23.10 -0.72
CA GLU A 312 5.22 24.12 0.34
C GLU A 312 4.36 25.33 -0.05
N ARG A 313 4.48 25.81 -1.30
CA ARG A 313 3.64 26.92 -1.81
C ARG A 313 2.15 26.58 -1.84
N LEU A 314 1.79 25.34 -2.18
CA LEU A 314 0.40 24.86 -2.07
C LEU A 314 -0.11 24.93 -0.62
N LEU A 315 0.69 24.43 0.33
CA LEU A 315 0.32 24.44 1.75
C LEU A 315 0.19 25.87 2.30
N GLU A 316 1.03 26.79 1.86
CA GLU A 316 1.04 28.21 2.25
C GLU A 316 -0.08 29.03 1.61
N HIS A 317 -0.58 28.63 0.43
CA HIS A 317 -1.60 29.36 -0.32
C HIS A 317 -2.87 29.61 0.49
N ASN A 318 -3.39 28.58 1.17
CA ASN A 318 -4.57 28.69 1.99
C ASN A 318 -4.46 27.85 3.28
N PRO A 319 -4.06 28.45 4.42
CA PRO A 319 -3.89 27.75 5.69
C PRO A 319 -5.17 27.12 6.28
N LYS A 320 -6.35 27.37 5.70
CA LYS A 320 -7.61 26.71 6.08
C LYS A 320 -7.85 25.41 5.30
N ALA A 321 -7.16 25.20 4.18
CA ALA A 321 -7.29 24.01 3.37
C ALA A 321 -6.51 22.85 4.01
N LYS A 322 -7.22 21.80 4.45
CA LYS A 322 -6.61 20.63 5.09
C LYS A 322 -6.09 19.67 4.02
N MET A 323 -4.77 19.53 3.90
CA MET A 323 -4.13 18.63 2.93
C MET A 323 -3.68 17.36 3.64
N ILE A 324 -4.03 16.18 3.14
CA ILE A 324 -3.46 14.90 3.58
C ILE A 324 -2.41 14.49 2.57
N TRP A 325 -1.14 14.50 2.96
CA TRP A 325 -0.07 13.91 2.17
C TRP A 325 -0.12 12.40 2.33
N ALA A 326 -0.51 11.72 1.26
CA ALA A 326 -0.76 10.30 1.25
C ALA A 326 0.53 9.48 1.34
N HIS A 327 0.43 8.31 1.98
CA HIS A 327 1.44 7.25 2.03
C HIS A 327 2.67 7.51 2.90
N ALA A 328 2.52 8.27 3.97
CA ALA A 328 3.58 8.42 4.96
C ALA A 328 4.03 7.04 5.48
N GLY A 329 5.34 6.81 5.48
CA GLY A 329 5.95 5.53 5.84
C GLY A 329 6.22 4.60 4.66
N SER A 330 5.59 4.79 3.49
CA SER A 330 5.80 3.95 2.30
C SER A 330 6.66 4.63 1.22
N ASP A 331 7.82 5.14 1.62
CA ASP A 331 8.71 5.88 0.72
C ASP A 331 9.33 4.99 -0.38
N ASN A 332 9.26 5.45 -1.63
CA ASN A 332 9.75 4.75 -2.82
C ASN A 332 11.15 5.16 -3.27
N ILE A 333 11.64 6.33 -2.84
CA ILE A 333 12.91 6.90 -3.32
C ILE A 333 13.89 7.25 -2.19
N GLY A 334 13.44 7.29 -0.94
CA GLY A 334 14.29 7.46 0.24
C GLY A 334 14.37 8.89 0.78
N HIS A 335 13.65 9.84 0.18
CA HIS A 335 13.72 11.26 0.53
C HIS A 335 12.66 11.67 1.57
N TRP A 336 11.64 10.84 1.84
CA TRP A 336 10.60 11.13 2.82
C TRP A 336 10.94 10.54 4.19
N THR A 337 11.75 11.27 4.95
CA THR A 337 12.21 10.87 6.29
C THR A 337 11.28 11.34 7.42
N VAL A 338 11.47 10.79 8.63
CA VAL A 338 10.83 11.28 9.87
C VAL A 338 11.19 12.74 10.15
N GLU A 339 12.44 13.13 9.93
CA GLU A 339 12.93 14.51 10.13
C GLU A 339 12.23 15.47 9.17
N LEU A 340 12.11 15.11 7.88
CA LEU A 340 11.39 15.93 6.93
C LEU A 340 9.90 16.04 7.31
N SER A 341 9.29 14.93 7.73
CA SER A 341 7.89 14.92 8.17
C SER A 341 7.66 15.89 9.32
N ARG A 342 8.54 15.87 10.33
CA ARG A 342 8.52 16.84 11.44
C ARG A 342 8.60 18.28 10.94
N LYS A 343 9.63 18.60 10.15
CA LYS A 343 9.83 19.96 9.62
C LYS A 343 8.59 20.48 8.87
N MET A 344 7.98 19.63 8.05
CA MET A 344 6.78 19.99 7.29
C MET A 344 5.55 20.18 8.20
N LEU A 345 5.36 19.30 9.20
CA LEU A 345 4.23 19.38 10.14
C LEU A 345 4.33 20.59 11.09
N GLU A 346 5.54 20.98 11.48
CA GLU A 346 5.82 22.19 12.28
C GLU A 346 5.53 23.47 11.49
N LYS A 347 5.99 23.52 10.23
CA LYS A 347 5.84 24.71 9.37
C LYS A 347 4.41 24.91 8.88
N HIS A 348 3.70 23.83 8.57
CA HIS A 348 2.40 23.89 7.89
C HIS A 348 1.30 23.31 8.78
N PRO A 349 0.53 24.12 9.54
CA PRO A 349 -0.49 23.62 10.47
C PRO A 349 -1.68 22.94 9.80
N ASN A 350 -1.83 23.11 8.48
CA ASN A 350 -2.89 22.54 7.66
C ASN A 350 -2.51 21.22 6.96
N LEU A 351 -1.29 20.74 7.15
CA LEU A 351 -0.81 19.45 6.62
C LEU A 351 -1.27 18.26 7.49
N TYR A 352 -1.63 17.15 6.91
CA TYR A 352 -1.91 15.89 7.60
C TYR A 352 -1.20 14.80 6.81
N MET A 353 -1.07 13.61 7.39
CA MET A 353 -0.43 12.48 6.73
C MET A 353 -1.26 11.22 6.91
N SER A 354 -1.51 10.48 5.82
CA SER A 354 -2.08 9.14 5.91
C SER A 354 -0.97 8.10 5.93
N LEU A 355 -0.98 7.25 6.95
CA LEU A 355 0.01 6.20 7.17
C LEU A 355 -0.34 4.99 6.32
N ARG A 356 0.58 4.61 5.43
CA ARG A 356 0.49 3.39 4.63
C ARG A 356 1.37 2.31 5.23
N LEU A 357 0.77 1.25 5.78
CA LEU A 357 1.51 0.17 6.43
C LEU A 357 1.90 -0.96 5.45
N GLY A 358 2.14 -0.59 4.20
CA GLY A 358 2.86 -1.41 3.22
C GLY A 358 4.25 -0.81 3.00
N PRO A 359 5.35 -1.55 3.17
CA PRO A 359 6.68 -0.98 3.02
C PRO A 359 6.95 -0.60 1.55
N GLY A 360 7.46 0.62 1.35
CA GLY A 360 7.98 1.08 0.06
C GLY A 360 9.39 0.53 -0.22
N HIS A 361 10.06 1.12 -1.20
CA HIS A 361 11.42 0.72 -1.59
C HIS A 361 12.53 1.27 -0.67
N ALA A 362 12.20 2.21 0.23
CA ALA A 362 13.09 2.76 1.25
C ALA A 362 12.66 2.32 2.68
N PRO A 363 12.94 1.06 3.08
CA PRO A 363 12.45 0.49 4.35
C PRO A 363 13.01 1.15 5.62
N GLN A 364 14.06 1.97 5.49
CA GLN A 364 14.56 2.80 6.59
C GLN A 364 13.55 3.86 7.02
N ASN A 365 12.67 4.31 6.11
CA ASN A 365 11.64 5.30 6.38
C ASN A 365 10.30 4.65 6.80
N PHE A 366 10.21 3.32 6.86
CA PHE A 366 9.00 2.62 7.29
C PHE A 366 8.80 2.67 8.82
N PRO A 367 7.57 2.86 9.35
CA PRO A 367 7.34 3.02 10.79
C PRO A 367 7.71 1.81 11.64
N LEU A 368 7.67 0.61 11.04
CA LEU A 368 8.04 -0.62 11.71
C LEU A 368 9.45 -1.07 11.28
N THR A 369 10.17 -1.67 12.21
CA THR A 369 11.37 -2.45 11.92
C THR A 369 10.99 -3.75 11.20
N ARG A 370 11.98 -4.47 10.67
CA ARG A 370 11.78 -5.74 9.97
C ARG A 370 11.16 -6.83 10.85
N ASP A 371 11.42 -6.79 12.15
CA ASP A 371 10.84 -7.67 13.18
C ASP A 371 9.51 -7.15 13.74
N GLY A 372 8.94 -6.10 13.14
CA GLY A 372 7.61 -5.59 13.47
C GLY A 372 7.56 -4.69 14.71
N GLN A 373 8.70 -4.19 15.19
CA GLN A 373 8.75 -3.24 16.29
C GLN A 373 8.52 -1.82 15.78
N LEU A 374 7.78 -1.01 16.53
CA LEU A 374 7.65 0.42 16.23
C LEU A 374 8.99 1.13 16.42
N ARG A 375 9.44 1.86 15.41
CA ARG A 375 10.69 2.62 15.51
C ARG A 375 10.52 3.79 16.50
N PRO A 376 11.51 4.07 17.37
CA PRO A 376 11.40 5.14 18.37
C PRO A 376 11.23 6.55 17.79
N ASP A 377 11.86 6.84 16.65
CA ASP A 377 11.76 8.13 15.96
C ASP A 377 10.35 8.38 15.40
N TRP A 378 9.72 7.34 14.84
CA TRP A 378 8.32 7.34 14.45
C TRP A 378 7.39 7.51 15.66
N LEU A 379 7.60 6.76 16.75
CA LEU A 379 6.81 6.94 17.96
C LEU A 379 6.86 8.38 18.47
N GLN A 380 8.06 8.98 18.52
CA GLN A 380 8.23 10.37 18.95
C GLN A 380 7.53 11.36 18.01
N LEU A 381 7.64 11.16 16.68
CA LEU A 381 6.93 12.00 15.69
C LEU A 381 5.41 11.95 15.93
N LEU A 382 4.86 10.76 16.13
CA LEU A 382 3.43 10.58 16.36
C LEU A 382 2.98 11.20 17.69
N GLN A 383 3.82 11.12 18.73
CA GLN A 383 3.55 11.76 20.03
C GLN A 383 3.57 13.28 19.97
N ASP A 384 4.46 13.87 19.15
CA ASP A 384 4.58 15.32 19.00
C ASP A 384 3.45 15.90 18.11
N PHE A 385 2.91 15.10 17.19
CA PHE A 385 1.82 15.49 16.30
C PHE A 385 0.62 14.52 16.36
N PRO A 386 0.02 14.30 17.55
CA PRO A 386 -0.92 13.20 17.78
C PRO A 386 -2.25 13.35 17.02
N THR A 387 -2.54 14.54 16.49
CA THR A 387 -3.75 14.86 15.74
C THR A 387 -3.53 14.95 14.23
N ARG A 388 -2.30 14.72 13.74
CA ARG A 388 -1.90 15.00 12.35
C ARG A 388 -1.72 13.76 11.49
N PHE A 389 -1.95 12.58 12.06
CA PHE A 389 -1.84 11.29 11.37
C PHE A 389 -3.17 10.54 11.40
N VAL A 390 -3.47 9.88 10.28
CA VAL A 390 -4.59 8.94 10.10
C VAL A 390 -4.07 7.67 9.42
N ILE A 391 -4.80 6.56 9.50
CA ILE A 391 -4.46 5.34 8.74
C ILE A 391 -5.01 5.46 7.31
N GLY A 392 -4.18 5.18 6.30
CA GLY A 392 -4.56 5.09 4.90
C GLY A 392 -3.70 4.05 4.20
N ASP A 393 -4.18 2.81 4.11
CA ASP A 393 -3.33 1.70 3.66
C ASP A 393 -3.08 1.70 2.14
N ASP A 394 -3.87 2.45 1.35
CA ASP A 394 -3.82 2.42 -0.12
C ASP A 394 -3.94 1.00 -0.66
N GLN A 395 -5.12 0.40 -0.44
CA GLN A 395 -5.41 -0.95 -0.88
C GLN A 395 -6.49 -1.01 -1.93
N PHE A 396 -6.36 -2.03 -2.78
CA PHE A 396 -7.35 -2.37 -3.79
C PHE A 396 -8.23 -3.51 -3.26
N LEU A 397 -9.53 -3.24 -3.14
CA LEU A 397 -10.52 -4.20 -2.69
C LEU A 397 -11.23 -4.75 -3.93
N CYS A 398 -11.04 -6.03 -4.19
CA CYS A 398 -11.67 -6.73 -5.29
C CYS A 398 -12.31 -8.04 -4.83
N PRO A 399 -13.40 -8.49 -5.47
CA PRO A 399 -13.92 -9.82 -5.23
C PRO A 399 -12.94 -10.88 -5.77
N ALA A 400 -13.01 -12.11 -5.24
CA ALA A 400 -12.07 -13.19 -5.56
C ALA A 400 -12.08 -13.62 -7.05
N ASP A 401 -13.12 -13.24 -7.80
CA ASP A 401 -13.28 -13.52 -9.22
C ASP A 401 -12.80 -12.36 -10.12
N ALA A 402 -12.37 -11.23 -9.55
CA ALA A 402 -11.63 -10.21 -10.29
C ALA A 402 -10.23 -10.76 -10.60
N ARG A 403 -10.04 -11.25 -11.84
CA ARG A 403 -8.80 -11.93 -12.24
C ARG A 403 -7.87 -11.08 -13.10
N ASP A 404 -8.36 -9.97 -13.63
CA ASP A 404 -7.67 -9.16 -14.63
C ASP A 404 -7.45 -7.72 -14.16
N GLY A 405 -6.32 -7.13 -14.58
CA GLY A 405 -5.98 -5.72 -14.35
C GLY A 405 -5.07 -5.46 -13.15
N ILE A 406 -4.48 -4.26 -13.13
CA ILE A 406 -3.50 -3.85 -12.11
C ILE A 406 -4.12 -3.85 -10.71
N GLY A 407 -5.35 -3.36 -10.55
CA GLY A 407 -6.02 -3.34 -9.25
C GLY A 407 -6.25 -4.73 -8.65
N ALA A 408 -6.60 -5.75 -9.45
CA ALA A 408 -6.71 -7.13 -8.98
C ALA A 408 -5.34 -7.69 -8.56
N SER A 409 -4.27 -7.38 -9.30
CA SER A 409 -2.90 -7.76 -8.93
C SER A 409 -2.46 -7.11 -7.61
N LEU A 410 -2.78 -5.83 -7.41
CA LEU A 410 -2.42 -5.07 -6.21
C LEU A 410 -3.20 -5.52 -4.96
N SER A 411 -4.42 -6.04 -5.12
CA SER A 411 -5.25 -6.53 -4.01
C SER A 411 -4.57 -7.60 -3.16
N GLY A 412 -3.63 -8.37 -3.72
CA GLY A 412 -2.88 -9.40 -3.01
C GLY A 412 -2.03 -8.87 -1.85
N LYS A 413 -1.73 -7.56 -1.81
CA LYS A 413 -1.00 -6.91 -0.71
C LYS A 413 -1.88 -6.52 0.47
N ALA A 414 -3.20 -6.43 0.29
CA ALA A 414 -4.12 -5.91 1.30
C ALA A 414 -4.09 -6.70 2.62
N PRO A 415 -4.06 -8.05 2.63
CA PRO A 415 -3.95 -8.81 3.87
C PRO A 415 -2.68 -8.48 4.67
N LEU A 416 -1.54 -8.31 4.00
CA LEU A 416 -0.28 -8.00 4.67
C LEU A 416 -0.33 -6.60 5.29
N CYS A 417 -0.73 -5.59 4.52
CA CYS A 417 -0.75 -4.20 4.98
C CYS A 417 -1.71 -4.04 6.17
N ARG A 418 -2.91 -4.63 6.12
CA ARG A 418 -3.88 -4.58 7.23
C ARG A 418 -3.41 -5.31 8.48
N ASN A 419 -2.64 -6.39 8.33
CA ASN A 419 -2.01 -7.03 9.48
C ASN A 419 -0.93 -6.13 10.09
N LEU A 420 -0.12 -5.47 9.25
CA LEU A 420 0.89 -4.51 9.71
C LEU A 420 0.26 -3.29 10.38
N THR A 421 -0.90 -2.82 9.91
CA THR A 421 -1.72 -1.80 10.59
C THR A 421 -2.11 -2.22 11.99
N ASN A 422 -2.59 -3.47 12.17
CA ASN A 422 -2.90 -3.99 13.50
C ASN A 422 -1.65 -4.09 14.39
N VAL A 423 -0.51 -4.54 13.86
CA VAL A 423 0.77 -4.58 14.59
C VAL A 423 1.18 -3.17 15.04
N PHE A 424 1.12 -2.21 14.12
CA PHE A 424 1.46 -0.82 14.36
C PHE A 424 0.56 -0.20 15.45
N LEU A 425 -0.76 -0.33 15.32
CA LEU A 425 -1.71 0.23 16.28
C LEU A 425 -1.56 -0.38 17.68
N ASN A 426 -1.27 -1.68 17.78
CA ASN A 426 -1.04 -2.34 19.06
C ASN A 426 0.29 -1.97 19.72
N ALA A 427 1.25 -1.45 18.95
CA ALA A 427 2.54 -0.98 19.47
C ALA A 427 2.47 0.46 20.03
N LEU A 428 1.39 1.20 19.76
CA LEU A 428 1.22 2.58 20.23
C LEU A 428 0.67 2.65 21.67
N PRO A 429 1.01 3.70 22.44
CA PRO A 429 0.29 4.03 23.66
C PRO A 429 -1.22 4.17 23.40
N SER A 430 -2.06 3.70 24.31
CA SER A 430 -3.51 3.55 24.09
C SER A 430 -4.22 4.84 23.64
N GLU A 431 -3.88 5.99 24.22
CA GLU A 431 -4.40 7.31 23.81
C GLU A 431 -4.02 7.65 22.36
N LEU A 432 -2.76 7.43 22.00
CA LEU A 432 -2.24 7.72 20.67
C LEU A 432 -2.82 6.75 19.63
N ALA A 433 -2.95 5.47 19.99
CA ALA A 433 -3.57 4.45 19.18
C ALA A 433 -5.01 4.83 18.80
N ARG A 434 -5.84 5.29 19.75
CA ARG A 434 -7.22 5.69 19.44
C ARG A 434 -7.31 6.91 18.52
N LYS A 435 -6.47 7.91 18.73
CA LYS A 435 -6.41 9.11 17.89
C LYS A 435 -6.09 8.77 16.45
N ILE A 436 -5.00 8.03 16.24
CA ILE A 436 -4.51 7.64 14.91
C ILE A 436 -5.45 6.63 14.25
N ALA A 437 -5.97 5.67 15.02
CA ALA A 437 -6.87 4.65 14.51
C ALA A 437 -8.19 5.25 14.00
N SER A 438 -8.79 6.23 14.68
CA SER A 438 -10.13 6.69 14.28
C SER A 438 -10.47 8.15 14.61
N GLU A 439 -10.13 8.69 15.78
CA GLU A 439 -10.64 10.01 16.21
C GLU A 439 -10.20 11.15 15.28
N ASN A 440 -8.95 11.08 14.78
CA ASN A 440 -8.41 12.05 13.83
C ASN A 440 -9.18 12.00 12.51
N ALA A 441 -9.43 10.81 11.96
CA ALA A 441 -10.19 10.64 10.73
C ALA A 441 -11.66 11.11 10.90
N MET A 442 -12.28 10.79 12.04
CA MET A 442 -13.63 11.27 12.35
C MET A 442 -13.72 12.79 12.35
N THR A 443 -12.73 13.45 12.93
CA THR A 443 -12.65 14.92 12.98
C THR A 443 -12.36 15.51 11.60
N LEU A 444 -11.38 14.96 10.89
CA LEU A 444 -10.89 15.48 9.62
C LEU A 444 -11.94 15.42 8.51
N TYR A 445 -12.65 14.29 8.41
CA TYR A 445 -13.67 14.05 7.38
C TYR A 445 -15.10 14.26 7.88
N LYS A 446 -15.28 14.78 9.12
CA LYS A 446 -16.59 15.02 9.75
C LYS A 446 -17.50 13.79 9.73
N LEU A 447 -16.90 12.63 10.00
CA LEU A 447 -17.61 11.36 9.98
C LEU A 447 -18.55 11.30 11.18
N LYS A 448 -19.78 10.87 10.97
CA LYS A 448 -20.73 10.67 12.06
C LYS A 448 -20.28 9.47 12.88
N SER A 449 -20.18 9.63 14.20
CA SER A 449 -19.92 8.52 15.11
C SER A 449 -21.01 7.44 14.93
N GLN A 450 -20.66 6.18 15.20
CA GLN A 450 -21.68 5.17 15.41
C GLN A 450 -22.48 5.57 16.65
N GLY A 451 -23.60 6.26 16.44
CA GLY A 451 -24.46 6.70 17.53
C GLY A 451 -24.86 5.51 18.39
N THR A 452 -24.60 5.63 19.69
CA THR A 452 -25.37 4.93 20.71
C THR A 452 -26.85 5.25 20.50
N GLU A 453 -27.69 4.25 20.75
CA GLU A 453 -29.07 4.11 20.29
C GLU A 453 -30.09 5.08 20.94
N GLN A 454 -29.70 6.28 21.37
CA GLN A 454 -30.56 7.18 22.16
C GLN A 454 -31.12 8.42 21.43
N ASP A 455 -30.66 8.79 20.25
CA ASP A 455 -31.09 10.05 19.60
C ASP A 455 -32.35 9.97 18.72
N PHE A 456 -33.12 8.88 18.76
CA PHE A 456 -34.40 8.76 18.03
C PHE A 456 -35.66 8.88 18.90
N LYS A 457 -35.55 9.34 20.16
CA LYS A 457 -36.72 9.68 20.98
C LYS A 457 -36.70 11.15 21.40
N THR A 458 -37.09 12.04 20.50
CA THR A 458 -37.94 13.22 20.79
C THR A 458 -38.07 14.09 19.53
N LYS A 459 -38.93 13.68 18.61
CA LYS A 459 -39.69 14.60 17.74
C LYS A 459 -41.04 13.95 17.44
N ASP A 460 -41.87 13.92 18.48
CA ASP A 460 -43.32 13.93 18.37
C ASP A 460 -43.84 14.55 19.67
N ARG A 461 -44.08 15.86 19.62
CA ARG A 461 -45.09 16.61 20.38
C ARG A 461 -45.18 18.02 19.82
#